data_AF-A0A929HR00-F1
#
_entry.id   AF-A0A929HR00-F1
#
_cell.length_a   1.000
_cell.length_b   1.000
_cell.length_c   1.000
_cell.angle_alpha   90.00
_cell.angle_beta   90.00
_cell.angle_gamma   90.00
#
_symmetry.space_group_name_H-M   'P 1'
#
loop_
_entity.id
_entity.type
_entity.pdbx_description
1 polymer ?
#
loop_
_entity_poly.entity_id
_entity_poly.type
_entity_poly.pdbx_seq_one_letter_code
_entity_poly.pdbx_strand_id
1 'polypeptide(L)' 'MTTVGAGTSLKGECKVPGDKSISHRAVMFGAIAEGETIVTGFLDGEDNLSTI' A
#
# COMPACT_ATOMS: atom_id res chain seq x y z
N MET A 1 6.16 22.70 -8.86
CA MET A 1 5.55 21.85 -9.90
C MET A 1 6.69 21.34 -10.77
N THR A 2 7.10 20.09 -10.55
CA THR A 2 8.20 19.48 -11.33
C THR A 2 7.59 18.83 -12.56
N THR A 3 8.08 19.19 -13.74
CA THR A 3 7.58 18.64 -15.01
C THR A 3 8.40 17.41 -15.38
N VAL A 4 7.73 16.32 -15.76
CA VAL A 4 8.40 15.11 -16.28
C VAL A 4 8.72 15.34 -17.75
N GLY A 5 10.01 15.31 -18.09
CA GLY A 5 10.48 15.42 -19.47
C GLY A 5 10.51 14.06 -20.20
N ALA A 6 10.68 14.09 -21.52
CA ALA A 6 10.84 12.87 -22.30
C ALA A 6 12.08 12.08 -21.86
N GLY A 7 11.89 10.81 -21.53
CA GLY A 7 12.96 9.89 -21.11
C GLY A 7 13.30 8.84 -22.16
N THR A 8 14.45 8.21 -22.00
CA THR A 8 14.83 7.00 -22.76
C THR A 8 14.17 5.74 -22.17
N SER A 9 14.36 4.59 -22.81
CA SER A 9 13.84 3.31 -22.31
C SER A 9 14.26 3.03 -20.86
N LEU A 10 13.31 2.62 -20.03
CA LEU A 10 13.55 2.21 -18.64
C LEU A 10 14.13 0.78 -18.59
N LYS A 11 15.20 0.60 -17.81
CA LYS A 11 15.77 -0.71 -17.47
C LYS A 11 16.04 -0.75 -15.97
N GLY A 12 15.59 -1.81 -15.31
CA GLY A 12 15.80 -2.01 -13.89
C GLY A 12 14.74 -2.94 -13.31
N GLU A 13 14.79 -3.08 -11.99
CA GLU A 13 13.84 -3.86 -11.20
C GLU A 13 13.19 -2.93 -10.18
N CYS A 14 11.91 -3.15 -9.91
CA CYS A 14 11.21 -2.45 -8.84
C CYS A 14 10.44 -3.44 -7.97
N LYS A 15 10.25 -3.08 -6.72
CA LYS A 15 9.34 -3.79 -5.83
C LYS A 15 7.99 -3.10 -5.90
N VAL A 16 6.96 -3.85 -6.28
CA VAL A 16 5.58 -3.36 -6.28
C VAL A 16 5.15 -3.18 -4.82
N PRO A 17 4.54 -2.03 -4.45
CA PRO A 17 4.03 -1.82 -3.11
C PRO A 17 2.81 -2.73 -2.84
N GLY A 18 2.33 -2.74 -1.59
CA GLY A 18 1.12 -3.48 -1.22
C GLY A 18 -0.10 -3.05 -2.05
N ASP A 19 -1.09 -3.93 -2.16
CA ASP A 19 -2.35 -3.58 -2.83
C ASP A 19 -3.25 -2.74 -1.90
N LYS A 20 -3.84 -1.67 -2.45
CA LYS A 20 -4.72 -0.78 -1.68
C LYS A 20 -5.95 -1.49 -1.15
N SER A 21 -6.63 -2.28 -1.98
CA SER A 21 -7.88 -2.94 -1.59
C SER A 21 -7.65 -4.07 -0.59
N ILE A 22 -6.52 -4.77 -0.67
CA ILE A 22 -6.11 -5.78 0.31
C ILE A 22 -5.74 -5.09 1.63
N SER A 23 -4.96 -4.02 1.58
CA SER A 23 -4.54 -3.27 2.78
C SER A 23 -5.74 -2.71 3.54
N HIS A 24 -6.67 -2.07 2.85
CA HIS A 24 -7.90 -1.56 3.45
C HIS A 24 -8.72 -2.67 4.12
N ARG A 25 -8.92 -3.79 3.42
CA ARG A 25 -9.64 -4.95 3.97
C ARG A 25 -8.91 -5.62 5.13
N ALA A 26 -7.58 -5.62 5.13
CA ALA A 26 -6.79 -6.16 6.23
C ALA A 26 -7.02 -5.37 7.53
N VAL A 27 -7.11 -4.03 7.44
CA VAL A 27 -7.50 -3.19 8.60
C VAL A 27 -8.93 -3.50 9.05
N MET A 28 -9.88 -3.53 8.12
CA MET A 28 -11.29 -3.81 8.45
C MET A 28 -11.47 -5.17 9.13
N PHE A 29 -10.80 -6.21 8.65
CA PHE A 29 -10.88 -7.55 9.23
C PHE A 29 -10.14 -7.63 10.57
N GLY A 30 -8.97 -6.99 10.69
CA GLY A 30 -8.26 -6.89 11.97
C GLY A 30 -9.07 -6.18 13.05
N ALA A 31 -9.84 -5.15 12.68
CA ALA A 31 -10.68 -4.39 13.60
C ALA A 31 -11.87 -5.19 14.18
N ILE A 32 -12.30 -6.27 13.52
CA ILE A 32 -13.40 -7.13 13.98
C ILE A 32 -12.93 -8.49 14.50
N ALA A 33 -11.63 -8.79 14.39
CA ALA A 33 -11.07 -10.05 14.86
C ALA A 33 -10.84 -10.01 16.37
N GLU A 34 -10.96 -11.17 17.03
CA GLU A 34 -10.53 -11.33 18.41
C GLU A 34 -9.02 -11.67 18.46
N GLY A 35 -8.28 -10.95 19.29
CA GLY A 35 -6.82 -11.15 19.45
C GLY A 35 -5.98 -10.24 18.55
N GLU A 36 -4.74 -10.65 18.29
CA GLU A 36 -3.76 -9.87 17.52
C GLU A 36 -3.79 -10.24 16.03
N THR A 37 -3.88 -9.22 15.16
CA THR A 37 -3.78 -9.38 13.70
C THR A 37 -2.46 -8.79 13.20
N ILE A 38 -1.63 -9.62 12.56
CA ILE A 38 -0.33 -9.20 12.00
C ILE A 38 -0.41 -9.17 10.47
N VAL A 39 -0.19 -8.01 9.87
CA VAL A 39 -0.24 -7.80 8.41
C VAL A 39 1.15 -7.41 7.90
N THR A 40 1.62 -8.04 6.83
CA THR A 40 2.90 -7.73 6.19
C THR A 40 2.70 -7.28 4.74
N GLY A 41 3.60 -6.43 4.24
CA GLY A 41 3.44 -5.84 2.90
C GLY A 41 2.25 -4.88 2.79
N PHE A 42 1.84 -4.29 3.93
CA PHE A 42 0.78 -3.30 4.00
C PHE A 42 1.13 -2.06 3.16
N LEU A 43 0.16 -1.56 2.40
CA LEU A 43 0.30 -0.29 1.70
C LEU A 43 0.00 0.85 2.67
N ASP A 44 1.01 1.64 3.01
CA ASP A 44 0.99 2.80 3.89
C ASP A 44 0.46 4.08 3.21
N GLY A 45 -0.53 3.94 2.32
CA GLY A 45 -1.20 5.07 1.69
C GLY A 45 -2.15 5.79 2.66
N GLU A 46 -2.34 7.10 2.45
CA GLU A 46 -3.20 7.96 3.29
C GLU A 46 -4.61 7.38 3.52
N ASP A 47 -5.20 6.77 2.49
CA ASP A 47 -6.52 6.14 2.57
C ASP A 47 -6.56 4.95 3.54
N ASN A 48 -5.47 4.19 3.64
CA ASN A 48 -5.40 3.04 4.54
C ASN A 48 -5.04 3.47 5.96
N LEU A 49 -4.22 4.52 6.09
CA LEU A 49 -3.88 5.13 7.38
C LEU A 49 -5.09 5.82 8.02
N SER A 50 -6.01 6.37 7.23
CA SER A 50 -7.25 6.99 7.72
C SER A 50 -8.25 5.98 8.30
N THR A 51 -8.02 4.68 8.12
CA THR A 51 -8.88 3.59 8.63
C THR A 51 -8.36 2.98 9.94
N ILE A 52 -7.19 3.41 10.43
CA ILE A 52 -6.52 2.90 11.64
C ILE A 52 -6.84 3.79 12.84
#